data_AF-A0A6H9V9W7-F1
#
_entry.id   AF-A0A6H9V9W7-F1
#
_cell.length_a   1.000
_cell.length_b   1.000
_cell.length_c   1.000
_cell.angle_alpha   90.00
_cell.angle_beta   90.00
_cell.angle_gamma   90.00
#
_symmetry.space_group_name_H-M   'P 1'
#
loop_
_entity.id
_entity.type
_entity.pdbx_description
1 polymer ?
#
loop_
_entity_poly.entity_id
_entity_poly.type
_entity_poly.pdbx_seq_one_letter_code
_entity_poly.pdbx_strand_id
1 'polypeptide(L)'
;MDSDAAREIDIESAHSARIYDYILGGKDYYPADQQAGDAMVRAWPALPVHMRANRDFMNRAVRHLAEEAGTRQFLDIGTGIPTSPGMPMRLRTLAEAGQFFEGLELVEPGIVQVHRWRPEGTDSTEIRDEDIAMYGAVARTPG
;
A
#
# COMPACT_ATOMS: atom_id res chain seq x y z
N MET A 1 -10.22 -0.46 -40.83
CA MET A 1 -11.19 -0.05 -39.81
C MET A 1 -10.39 0.07 -38.54
N ASP A 2 -10.24 1.31 -38.09
CA ASP A 2 -9.29 1.77 -37.08
C ASP A 2 -9.74 1.33 -35.69
N SER A 3 -8.90 0.62 -34.94
CA SER A 3 -9.20 0.23 -33.55
C SER A 3 -7.94 0.27 -32.68
N ASP A 4 -7.23 1.40 -32.73
CA ASP A 4 -6.15 1.71 -31.79
C ASP A 4 -6.40 3.07 -31.13
N ALA A 5 -7.64 3.28 -30.70
CA ALA A 5 -7.94 4.36 -29.77
C ALA A 5 -7.33 3.98 -28.41
N ALA A 6 -6.10 4.45 -28.18
CA ALA A 6 -5.52 4.56 -26.85
C ALA A 6 -6.62 5.05 -25.90
N ARG A 7 -6.99 4.24 -24.91
CA ARG A 7 -7.97 4.63 -23.89
C ARG A 7 -7.47 5.92 -23.25
N GLU A 8 -8.17 7.01 -23.53
CA GLU A 8 -7.91 8.32 -22.96
C GLU A 8 -7.96 8.20 -21.43
N ILE A 9 -6.99 8.82 -20.74
CA ILE A 9 -6.91 8.78 -19.28
C ILE A 9 -8.04 9.66 -18.74
N ASP A 10 -8.90 9.09 -17.90
CA ASP A 10 -9.93 9.87 -17.20
C ASP A 10 -9.28 10.77 -16.13
N ILE A 11 -9.10 12.04 -16.46
CA ILE A 11 -8.49 13.04 -15.56
C ILE A 11 -9.51 13.77 -14.67
N GLU A 12 -10.80 13.64 -14.98
CA GLU A 12 -11.87 14.36 -14.31
C GLU A 12 -12.34 13.63 -13.03
N SER A 13 -12.18 12.30 -13.00
CA SER A 13 -12.43 11.49 -11.80
C SER A 13 -11.16 11.28 -10.98
N ALA A 14 -11.30 11.28 -9.66
CA ALA A 14 -10.21 10.94 -8.75
C ALA A 14 -9.94 9.43 -8.75
N HIS A 15 -8.66 9.04 -8.70
CA HIS A 15 -8.21 7.66 -8.72
C HIS A 15 -7.26 7.37 -7.55
N SER A 16 -7.46 6.23 -6.87
CA SER A 16 -6.75 5.89 -5.64
C SER A 16 -5.23 5.96 -5.75
N ALA A 17 -4.66 5.45 -6.84
CA ALA A 17 -3.22 5.50 -7.08
C ALA A 17 -2.66 6.92 -7.24
N ARG A 18 -3.41 7.80 -7.92
CA ARG A 18 -3.01 9.19 -8.15
C ARG A 18 -3.16 10.03 -6.89
N ILE A 19 -4.21 9.78 -6.10
CA ILE A 19 -4.34 10.33 -4.75
C ILE A 19 -3.16 9.92 -3.87
N TYR A 20 -2.76 8.63 -3.93
CA TYR A 20 -1.61 8.12 -3.19
C TYR A 20 -0.30 8.83 -3.60
N ASP A 21 -0.06 8.97 -4.91
CA ASP A 21 1.12 9.70 -5.43
C ASP A 21 1.11 11.16 -4.97
N TYR A 22 -0.03 11.85 -5.09
CA TYR A 22 -0.21 13.23 -4.61
C TYR A 22 0.14 13.38 -3.12
N ILE A 23 -0.45 12.55 -2.25
CA ILE A 23 -0.25 12.62 -0.79
C ILE A 23 1.21 12.37 -0.40
N LEU A 24 1.92 11.54 -1.18
CA LEU A 24 3.35 11.28 -0.96
C LEU A 24 4.29 12.30 -1.61
N GLY A 25 3.75 13.34 -2.25
CA GLY A 25 4.54 14.40 -2.87
C GLY A 25 5.09 14.05 -4.26
N GLY A 26 4.47 13.08 -4.93
CA GLY A 26 4.73 12.78 -6.33
C GLY A 26 4.20 13.87 -7.27
N LYS A 27 4.01 13.53 -8.55
CA LYS A 27 3.65 14.49 -9.61
C LYS A 27 2.64 13.93 -10.62
N ASP A 28 2.33 12.65 -10.54
CA ASP A 28 1.50 11.93 -11.51
C ASP A 28 0.05 11.90 -11.01
N TYR A 29 -0.52 13.09 -10.87
CA TYR A 29 -1.89 13.33 -10.41
C TYR A 29 -2.54 14.51 -11.15
N TYR A 30 -3.87 14.58 -11.09
CA TYR A 30 -4.66 15.66 -11.69
C TYR A 30 -5.45 16.43 -10.62
N PRO A 31 -6.09 17.57 -10.96
CA PRO A 31 -6.83 18.38 -9.99
C PRO A 31 -7.90 17.62 -9.18
N ALA A 32 -8.58 16.65 -9.80
CA ALA A 32 -9.57 15.80 -9.12
C ALA A 32 -8.92 14.96 -8.00
N ASP A 33 -7.73 14.43 -8.23
CA ASP A 33 -6.97 13.64 -7.27
C ASP A 33 -6.46 14.50 -6.10
N GLN A 34 -5.96 15.71 -6.42
CA GLN A 34 -5.53 16.68 -5.43
C GLN A 34 -6.69 17.08 -4.51
N GLN A 35 -7.85 17.44 -5.07
CA GLN A 35 -9.03 17.83 -4.31
C GLN A 35 -9.48 16.71 -3.36
N ALA A 36 -9.50 15.47 -3.85
CA ALA A 36 -9.84 14.30 -3.06
C ALA A 36 -8.80 14.07 -1.94
N GLY A 37 -7.51 14.10 -2.26
CA GLY A 37 -6.42 13.95 -1.29
C GLY A 37 -6.48 15.01 -0.19
N ASP A 38 -6.66 16.27 -0.55
CA ASP A 38 -6.83 17.39 0.39
C ASP A 38 -8.02 17.19 1.33
N ALA A 39 -9.16 16.72 0.80
CA ALA A 39 -10.33 16.42 1.61
C ALA A 39 -10.08 15.26 2.58
N MET A 40 -9.40 14.21 2.13
CA MET A 40 -9.03 13.06 2.96
C MET A 40 -8.05 13.45 4.07
N VAL A 41 -7.04 14.27 3.78
CA VAL A 41 -6.08 14.76 4.79
C VAL A 41 -6.77 15.66 5.82
N ARG A 42 -7.73 16.50 5.41
CA ARG A 42 -8.55 17.27 6.37
C ARG A 42 -9.35 16.37 7.30
N ALA A 43 -9.89 15.27 6.79
CA ALA A 43 -10.68 14.32 7.59
C ALA A 43 -9.80 13.44 8.50
N TRP A 44 -8.61 13.05 8.01
CA TRP A 44 -7.64 12.25 8.75
C TRP A 44 -6.23 12.83 8.57
N PRO A 45 -5.81 13.74 9.48
CA PRO A 45 -4.51 14.40 9.38
C PRO A 45 -3.29 13.46 9.38
N ALA A 46 -3.45 12.23 9.90
CA ALA A 46 -2.40 11.22 9.92
C ALA A 46 -2.24 10.48 8.58
N LEU A 47 -3.13 10.70 7.60
CA LEU A 47 -3.10 9.99 6.31
C LEU A 47 -1.74 10.05 5.58
N PRO A 48 -0.98 11.17 5.56
CA PRO A 48 0.35 11.18 4.96
C PRO A 48 1.35 10.28 5.71
N VAL A 49 1.26 10.22 7.05
CA VAL A 49 2.10 9.32 7.87
C VAL A 49 1.75 7.87 7.56
N HIS A 50 0.46 7.57 7.51
CA HIS A 50 -0.06 6.25 7.15
C HIS A 50 0.44 5.75 5.80
N MET A 51 0.31 6.56 4.74
CA MET A 51 0.73 6.18 3.40
C MET A 51 2.25 6.01 3.29
N ARG A 52 3.05 6.84 3.98
CA ARG A 52 4.51 6.66 4.06
C ARG A 52 4.87 5.35 4.74
N ALA A 53 4.29 5.06 5.90
CA ALA A 53 4.54 3.82 6.63
C ALA A 53 4.22 2.56 5.79
N ASN A 54 3.16 2.60 4.98
CA ASN A 54 2.82 1.54 4.04
C ASN A 54 3.88 1.40 2.93
N ARG A 55 4.35 2.50 2.34
CA ARG A 55 5.42 2.48 1.33
C ARG A 55 6.73 1.95 1.91
N ASP A 56 7.07 2.35 3.13
CA ASP A 56 8.28 1.90 3.81
C ASP A 56 8.22 0.41 4.14
N PHE A 57 7.05 -0.10 4.56
CA PHE A 57 6.84 -1.53 4.74
C PHE A 57 7.14 -2.31 3.45
N MET A 58 6.58 -1.88 2.31
CA MET A 58 6.83 -2.53 1.02
C MET A 58 8.32 -2.57 0.69
N ASN A 59 9.04 -1.46 0.90
CA ASN A 59 10.48 -1.39 0.67
C ASN A 59 11.26 -2.40 1.54
N ARG A 60 10.94 -2.46 2.85
CA ARG A 60 11.59 -3.37 3.80
C ARG A 60 11.25 -4.83 3.51
N ALA A 61 10.00 -5.13 3.17
CA ALA A 61 9.55 -6.48 2.83
C ALA A 61 10.24 -7.00 1.56
N VAL A 62 10.29 -6.20 0.49
CA VAL A 62 10.97 -6.57 -0.76
C VAL A 62 12.47 -6.71 -0.54
N ARG A 63 13.10 -5.80 0.21
CA ARG A 63 14.52 -5.90 0.57
C ARG A 63 14.80 -7.20 1.30
N HIS A 64 14.01 -7.54 2.33
CA HIS A 64 14.16 -8.78 3.06
C HIS A 64 14.03 -10.02 2.15
N LEU A 65 13.03 -10.03 1.26
CA LEU A 65 12.85 -11.13 0.31
C LEU A 65 14.05 -11.27 -0.64
N ALA A 66 14.56 -10.16 -1.16
CA ALA A 66 15.69 -10.16 -2.07
C ALA A 66 17.00 -10.54 -1.36
N GLU A 67 17.32 -9.93 -0.22
CA GLU A 67 18.63 -10.08 0.42
C GLU A 67 18.70 -11.34 1.29
N GLU A 68 17.71 -11.54 2.17
CA GLU A 68 17.74 -12.59 3.19
C GLU A 68 17.09 -13.90 2.71
N ALA A 69 15.99 -13.82 1.95
CA ALA A 69 15.30 -15.01 1.45
C ALA A 69 15.82 -15.49 0.08
N GLY A 70 16.70 -14.72 -0.56
CA GLY A 70 17.26 -15.07 -1.87
C GLY A 70 16.25 -15.05 -3.01
N THR A 71 15.08 -14.43 -2.84
CA THR A 71 14.05 -14.31 -3.89
C THR A 71 14.57 -13.49 -5.07
N ARG A 72 14.43 -13.99 -6.29
CA ARG A 72 14.90 -13.32 -7.53
C ARG A 72 13.79 -13.03 -8.53
N GLN A 73 12.56 -13.44 -8.23
CA GLN A 73 11.38 -13.18 -9.06
C GLN A 73 10.27 -12.66 -8.15
N PHE A 74 9.62 -11.59 -8.59
CA PHE A 74 8.52 -10.94 -7.87
C PHE A 74 7.33 -10.81 -8.80
N LEU A 75 6.15 -11.19 -8.30
CA LEU A 75 4.87 -10.88 -8.91
C LEU A 75 4.15 -9.89 -7.99
N ASP A 76 4.01 -8.65 -8.44
CA ASP A 76 3.28 -7.63 -7.71
C ASP A 76 1.87 -7.47 -8.31
N ILE A 77 0.84 -7.60 -7.47
CA ILE A 77 -0.56 -7.52 -7.88
C ILE A 77 -1.15 -6.25 -7.27
N GLY A 78 -1.37 -5.24 -8.11
CA GLY A 78 -1.82 -3.91 -7.67
C GLY A 78 -0.69 -2.89 -7.57
N THR A 79 0.18 -2.83 -8.57
CA THR A 79 1.39 -1.99 -8.69
C THR A 79 1.14 -0.46 -8.67
N GLY A 80 -0.09 -0.01 -8.39
CA GLY A 80 -0.46 1.41 -8.38
C GLY A 80 -0.94 1.95 -9.73
N ILE A 81 -1.38 1.10 -10.66
CA ILE A 81 -2.01 1.57 -11.91
C ILE A 81 -3.54 1.47 -11.75
N PRO A 82 -4.31 2.55 -12.02
CA PRO A 82 -5.74 2.55 -11.76
C PRO A 82 -6.48 1.52 -12.61
N THR A 83 -7.41 0.80 -11.97
CA THR A 83 -8.54 0.16 -12.67
C THR A 83 -9.83 0.83 -12.21
N SER A 84 -10.59 1.33 -13.17
CA SER A 84 -11.89 1.97 -12.98
C SER A 84 -13.02 0.91 -13.01
N PRO A 85 -14.17 1.10 -12.34
CA PRO A 85 -14.53 2.18 -11.41
C PRO A 85 -14.47 1.74 -9.94
N GLY A 86 -14.11 2.69 -9.08
CA GLY A 86 -14.29 2.67 -7.61
C GLY A 86 -13.96 1.36 -6.92
N MET A 87 -12.78 1.24 -6.30
CA MET A 87 -12.45 0.04 -5.53
C MET A 87 -13.29 0.01 -4.23
N PRO A 88 -14.31 -0.86 -4.09
CA PRO A 88 -15.01 -0.98 -2.82
C PRO A 88 -14.01 -1.45 -1.76
N MET A 89 -13.80 -0.62 -0.73
CA MET A 89 -12.91 -0.97 0.36
C MET A 89 -13.63 -1.88 1.34
N ARG A 90 -13.09 -3.09 1.53
CA ARG A 90 -13.47 -3.98 2.64
C ARG A 90 -12.35 -4.00 3.66
N LEU A 91 -12.55 -3.28 4.76
CA LEU A 91 -11.68 -3.37 5.93
C LEU A 91 -11.79 -4.76 6.55
N ARG A 92 -10.70 -5.23 7.15
CA ARG A 92 -10.61 -6.56 7.78
C ARG A 92 -10.03 -6.45 9.17
N THR A 93 -10.52 -7.29 10.06
CA THR A 93 -9.88 -7.56 11.35
C THR A 93 -8.58 -8.33 11.15
N LEU A 94 -7.73 -8.38 12.18
CA LEU A 94 -6.50 -9.19 12.15
C LEU A 94 -6.80 -10.68 11.90
N ALA A 95 -7.88 -11.21 12.49
CA ALA A 95 -8.31 -12.60 12.28
C ALA A 95 -8.70 -12.87 10.82
N GLU A 96 -9.49 -11.98 10.20
CA GLU A 96 -9.84 -12.09 8.78
C GLU A 96 -8.62 -11.92 7.87
N ALA A 97 -7.64 -11.08 8.25
CA ALA A 97 -6.38 -10.97 7.52
C ALA A 97 -5.56 -12.27 7.62
N GLY A 98 -5.56 -12.93 8.78
CA GLY A 98 -4.87 -14.20 9.02
C GLY A 98 -5.34 -15.33 8.10
N GLN A 99 -6.61 -15.32 7.68
CA GLN A 99 -7.16 -16.32 6.76
C GLN A 99 -6.43 -16.34 5.40
N PHE A 100 -5.85 -15.23 4.95
CA PHE A 100 -5.06 -15.20 3.71
C PHE A 100 -3.74 -15.96 3.80
N PHE A 101 -3.27 -16.24 5.01
CA PHE A 101 -1.98 -16.87 5.28
C PHE A 101 -2.13 -18.32 5.77
N GLU A 102 -3.34 -18.87 5.77
CA GLU A 102 -3.56 -20.29 6.08
C GLU A 102 -2.77 -21.18 5.12
N GLY A 103 -1.98 -22.10 5.67
CA GLY A 103 -1.11 -22.98 4.89
C GLY A 103 0.18 -22.33 4.38
N LEU A 104 0.49 -21.09 4.79
CA LEU A 104 1.76 -20.42 4.52
C LEU A 104 2.63 -20.32 5.78
N GLU A 105 3.94 -20.22 5.59
CA GLU A 105 4.90 -20.00 6.67
C GLU A 105 5.15 -18.50 6.83
N LEU A 106 4.55 -17.89 7.86
CA LEU A 106 4.74 -16.47 8.17
C LEU A 106 6.19 -16.17 8.55
N VAL A 107 6.74 -15.12 7.96
CA VAL A 107 8.03 -14.56 8.35
C VAL A 107 7.83 -13.65 9.55
N GLU A 108 8.63 -13.84 10.60
CA GLU A 108 8.63 -12.98 11.80
C GLU A 108 8.73 -11.49 11.42
N PRO A 109 7.93 -10.60 12.03
CA PRO A 109 7.07 -10.79 13.21
C PRO A 109 5.64 -11.30 12.90
N GLY A 110 5.38 -11.87 11.73
CA GLY A 110 4.05 -12.27 11.30
C GLY A 110 3.20 -11.11 10.82
N ILE A 111 1.92 -11.09 11.19
CA ILE A 111 0.95 -10.07 10.79
C ILE A 111 0.91 -8.98 11.85
N VAL A 112 1.41 -7.79 11.53
CA VAL A 112 1.46 -6.62 12.41
C VAL A 112 1.06 -5.36 11.65
N GLN A 113 0.84 -4.23 12.35
CA GLN A 113 0.71 -2.95 11.66
C GLN A 113 1.98 -2.62 10.88
N VAL A 114 1.83 -2.02 9.69
CA VAL A 114 2.92 -1.85 8.71
C VAL A 114 4.15 -1.10 9.26
N HIS A 115 3.99 -0.17 10.22
CA HIS A 115 5.11 0.53 10.85
C HIS A 115 5.91 -0.35 11.83
N ARG A 116 5.33 -1.43 12.35
CA ARG A 116 5.96 -2.36 13.30
C ARG A 116 6.67 -3.53 12.63
N TRP A 117 6.48 -3.74 11.33
CA TRP A 117 7.13 -4.84 10.62
C TRP A 117 8.59 -4.48 10.34
N ARG A 118 9.52 -5.04 11.14
CA ARG A 118 10.98 -4.86 11.04
C ARG A 118 11.39 -3.40 10.78
N PRO A 119 11.04 -2.46 11.67
CA PRO A 119 11.33 -1.05 11.44
C PRO A 119 12.83 -0.77 11.33
N GLU A 120 13.18 0.21 10.51
CA GLU A 120 14.54 0.75 10.38
C GLU A 120 14.56 2.16 11.00
N GLY A 121 15.63 2.50 11.74
CA GLY A 121 15.78 3.81 12.39
C GLY A 121 14.87 4.03 13.62
N THR A 122 15.18 5.09 14.38
CA THR A 122 14.46 5.47 15.61
C THR A 122 13.09 6.09 15.34
N ASP A 123 12.87 6.71 14.18
CA ASP A 123 11.65 7.45 13.83
C ASP A 123 10.40 6.56 13.77
N SER A 124 10.58 5.26 13.50
CA SER A 124 9.50 4.27 13.53
C SER A 124 8.84 4.12 14.90
N THR A 125 9.56 4.42 15.99
CA THR A 125 9.05 4.33 17.36
C THR A 125 8.16 5.51 17.77
N GLU A 126 8.08 6.56 16.95
CA GLU A 126 7.25 7.74 17.20
C GLU A 126 5.87 7.68 16.52
N ILE A 127 5.64 6.72 15.61
CA ILE A 127 4.35 6.58 14.93
C ILE A 127 3.34 5.91 15.87
N ARG A 128 2.23 6.61 16.16
CA ARG A 128 1.16 6.07 17.02
C ARG A 128 0.35 5.00 16.28
N ASP A 129 -0.06 3.96 17.00
CA ASP A 129 -0.84 2.86 16.41
C ASP A 129 -2.17 3.32 15.81
N GLU A 130 -2.81 4.33 16.40
CA GLU A 130 -4.07 4.91 15.89
C GLU A 130 -3.91 5.65 14.55
N ASP A 131 -2.68 6.00 14.17
CA ASP A 131 -2.37 6.65 12.91
C ASP A 131 -2.18 5.64 11.76
N ILE A 132 -2.23 4.33 12.04
CA ILE A 132 -1.95 3.27 11.06
C ILE A 132 -3.14 2.31 10.90
N ALA A 133 -3.82 2.40 9.76
CA ALA A 133 -4.97 1.54 9.42
C ALA A 133 -4.64 0.28 8.58
N MET A 134 -3.36 -0.09 8.44
CA MET A 134 -2.92 -1.20 7.58
C MET A 134 -2.13 -2.26 8.35
N TYR A 135 -2.49 -3.52 8.16
CA TYR A 135 -1.67 -4.67 8.51
C TYR A 135 -0.72 -5.03 7.34
N GLY A 136 0.48 -5.48 7.67
CA GLY A 136 1.46 -6.01 6.73
C GLY A 136 2.02 -7.35 7.21
N ALA A 137 2.29 -8.25 6.28
CA ALA A 137 2.89 -9.54 6.54
C ALA A 137 3.64 -10.06 5.30
N VAL A 138 4.62 -10.93 5.54
CA VAL A 138 5.34 -11.69 4.51
C VAL A 138 5.23 -13.15 4.88
N ALA A 139 4.96 -14.03 3.90
CA ALA A 139 4.90 -15.46 4.13
C ALA A 139 5.53 -16.23 2.96
N ARG A 140 5.98 -17.44 3.24
CA ARG A 140 6.53 -18.38 2.27
C ARG A 140 5.53 -19.50 2.00
N THR A 141 5.49 -20.00 0.78
CA THR A 141 4.83 -21.26 0.49
C THR A 141 5.65 -22.40 1.09
N PRO A 142 5.04 -23.39 1.76
CA PRO A 142 5.73 -24.60 2.16
C PRO A 142 6.41 -25.27 0.96
N GLY A 143 7.59 -25.86 1.19
CA GLY A 143 8.36 -26.59 0.17
C GLY A 143 7.77 -27.94 -0.20
#